data_AF-E5AMS2-F1
#
_entry.id   AF-E5AMS2-F1
#
_cell.length_a   1.000
_cell.length_b   1.000
_cell.length_c   1.000
_cell.angle_alpha   90.00
_cell.angle_beta   90.00
_cell.angle_gamma   90.00
#
_symmetry.space_group_name_H-M   'P 1'
#
loop_
_entity.id
_entity.type
_entity.pdbx_description
1 polymer ?
#
loop_
_entity_poly.entity_id
_entity_poly.type
_entity_poly.pdbx_seq_one_letter_code
_entity_poly.pdbx_strand_id
1 'polypeptide(L)'
;MNGFYPCRRASYRFGCAPPSYVTIENHFIQENRTMHTVLLTGFEPFENELINPSWEAVSALDGARIATPIGDTIVHARMMPVRFHTLDQALLDALNATRPSLAICVGQAGGRPDLSVERVAINVDDARIPDNDGYQPIDAPIVADGPAAYFSTLPIKALVHALREAGIPASVSQTAGTFTCNHLFYILSHYIATRAPQLRGGFVHIPYTPRQAARHPGQPSLSTASVIEGLKVIVQTALSVHMDLPETGGALH
;
A
#
# COMPACT_ATOMS: atom_id res chain seq x y z
N MET A 1 -72.74 45.11 -52.01
CA MET A 1 -72.67 44.15 -50.89
C MET A 1 -72.17 44.93 -49.68
N ASN A 2 -73.11 45.34 -48.81
CA ASN A 2 -72.93 46.07 -47.55
C ASN A 2 -72.29 45.13 -46.51
N GLY A 3 -71.60 45.53 -45.43
CA GLY A 3 -71.43 46.83 -44.79
C GLY A 3 -70.77 46.65 -43.40
N PHE A 4 -70.28 47.76 -42.86
CA PHE A 4 -70.40 48.22 -41.46
C PHE A 4 -69.82 47.42 -40.24
N TYR A 5 -68.98 48.13 -39.46
CA TYR A 5 -68.64 47.98 -38.01
C TYR A 5 -69.91 47.90 -37.10
N PRO A 6 -69.89 47.58 -35.76
CA PRO A 6 -68.79 47.78 -34.77
C PRO A 6 -68.66 46.82 -33.55
N CYS A 7 -67.55 47.02 -32.82
CA CYS A 7 -67.36 47.04 -31.34
C CYS A 7 -68.41 46.38 -30.41
N ARG A 8 -67.97 45.40 -29.59
CA ARG A 8 -68.44 45.23 -28.20
C ARG A 8 -67.30 44.81 -27.27
N ARG A 9 -67.07 45.62 -26.23
CA ARG A 9 -66.33 45.27 -25.01
C ARG A 9 -67.13 44.20 -24.24
N ALA A 10 -66.44 43.16 -23.79
CA ALA A 10 -66.87 42.37 -22.64
C ALA A 10 -65.63 42.03 -21.81
N SER A 11 -65.60 42.63 -20.64
CA SER A 11 -64.65 42.46 -19.55
C SER A 11 -64.86 41.13 -18.85
N TYR A 12 -63.83 40.28 -18.76
CA TYR A 12 -63.69 39.32 -17.67
C TYR A 12 -62.22 39.20 -17.27
N ARG A 13 -61.91 39.76 -16.11
CA ARG A 13 -60.71 39.44 -15.33
C ARG A 13 -60.97 38.12 -14.62
N PHE A 14 -60.18 37.09 -14.90
CA PHE A 14 -59.90 36.02 -13.95
C PHE A 14 -58.40 35.69 -14.04
N GLY A 15 -57.75 35.76 -12.89
CA GLY A 15 -56.29 35.78 -12.76
C GLY A 15 -55.63 34.49 -13.19
N CYS A 16 -54.56 34.63 -13.98
CA CYS A 16 -53.53 33.61 -14.10
C CYS A 16 -52.45 33.93 -13.05
N ALA A 17 -52.26 33.02 -12.10
CA ALA A 17 -51.11 33.03 -11.21
C ALA A 17 -49.82 32.80 -12.03
N PRO A 18 -48.69 33.42 -11.67
CA PRO A 18 -47.42 33.17 -12.35
C PRO A 18 -46.92 31.74 -12.06
N PRO A 19 -46.20 31.10 -13.00
CA PRO A 19 -45.63 29.78 -12.76
C PRO A 19 -44.59 29.87 -11.64
N SER A 20 -44.74 28.99 -10.65
CA SER A 20 -43.78 28.80 -9.58
C SER A 20 -42.42 28.40 -10.18
N TYR A 21 -41.41 29.22 -9.96
CA TYR A 21 -40.02 28.86 -10.16
C TYR A 21 -39.73 27.63 -9.28
N VAL A 22 -39.56 26.47 -9.91
CA VAL A 22 -38.95 25.32 -9.26
C VAL A 22 -37.47 25.65 -9.12
N THR A 23 -37.08 26.09 -7.93
CA THR A 23 -35.67 26.13 -7.52
C THR A 23 -35.15 24.70 -7.62
N ILE A 24 -34.22 24.47 -8.54
CA ILE A 24 -33.38 23.29 -8.52
C ILE A 24 -32.52 23.43 -7.26
N GLU A 25 -32.95 22.81 -6.17
CA GLU A 25 -32.07 22.58 -5.04
C GLU A 25 -30.92 21.73 -5.55
N ASN A 26 -29.73 22.34 -5.56
CA ASN A 26 -28.47 21.64 -5.71
C ASN A 26 -28.38 20.61 -4.58
N HIS A 27 -28.91 19.42 -4.83
CA HIS A 27 -28.52 18.22 -4.12
C HIS A 27 -27.04 18.02 -4.43
N PHE A 28 -26.19 18.55 -3.53
CA PHE A 28 -24.86 18.02 -3.34
C PHE A 28 -25.02 16.53 -3.09
N ILE A 29 -24.76 15.72 -4.12
CA ILE A 29 -24.43 14.32 -3.93
C ILE A 29 -23.19 14.36 -3.06
N GLN A 30 -23.35 14.08 -1.77
CA GLN A 30 -22.24 13.60 -0.95
C GLN A 30 -21.80 12.30 -1.63
N GLU A 31 -20.77 12.39 -2.48
CA GLU A 31 -20.07 11.21 -2.94
C GLU A 31 -19.68 10.44 -1.68
N ASN A 32 -20.21 9.23 -1.56
CA ASN A 32 -19.85 8.28 -0.51
C ASN A 32 -18.36 7.97 -0.69
N ARG A 33 -17.48 8.81 -0.15
CA ARG A 33 -16.05 8.59 -0.19
C ARG A 33 -15.77 7.35 0.64
N THR A 34 -15.51 6.24 -0.03
CA THR A 34 -15.10 5.00 0.61
C THR A 34 -13.84 5.24 1.41
N MET A 35 -13.88 4.92 2.70
CA MET A 35 -12.72 4.99 3.58
C MET A 35 -11.90 3.71 3.41
N HIS A 36 -10.65 3.86 2.97
CA HIS A 36 -9.71 2.75 2.81
C HIS A 36 -8.84 2.61 4.05
N THR A 37 -8.67 1.38 4.52
CA THR A 37 -7.75 1.08 5.62
C THR A 37 -6.51 0.40 5.06
N VAL A 38 -5.35 0.98 5.34
CA VAL A 38 -4.05 0.47 4.91
C VAL A 38 -3.27 -0.01 6.12
N LEU A 39 -2.77 -1.24 6.07
CA LEU A 39 -1.80 -1.75 7.03
C LEU A 39 -0.39 -1.58 6.46
N LEU A 40 0.44 -0.82 7.15
CA LEU A 40 1.89 -0.83 6.95
C LEU A 40 2.55 -1.61 8.07
N THR A 41 3.52 -2.45 7.75
CA THR A 41 4.32 -3.12 8.78
C THR A 41 5.80 -2.81 8.61
N GLY A 42 6.51 -2.73 9.73
CA GLY A 42 7.97 -2.58 9.78
C GLY A 42 8.52 -3.45 10.88
N PHE A 43 9.79 -3.83 10.81
CA PHE A 43 10.39 -4.75 11.78
C PHE A 43 10.97 -4.02 12.98
N GLU A 44 10.98 -4.68 14.14
CA GLU A 44 11.76 -4.24 15.30
C GLU A 44 13.28 -4.20 15.02
N PRO A 45 14.10 -3.61 15.91
CA PRO A 45 15.55 -3.62 15.76
C PRO A 45 16.17 -5.04 15.73
N PHE A 46 17.30 -5.18 15.04
CA PHE A 46 18.00 -6.46 14.78
C PHE A 46 19.51 -6.26 14.62
N GLU A 47 20.32 -7.32 14.77
CA GLU A 47 21.80 -7.31 14.61
C GLU A 47 22.53 -6.20 15.40
N ASN A 48 22.13 -5.96 16.65
CA ASN A 48 22.66 -4.92 17.55
C ASN A 48 22.39 -3.46 17.10
N GLU A 49 21.55 -3.25 16.08
CA GLU A 49 21.05 -1.92 15.80
C GLU A 49 20.01 -1.51 16.85
N LEU A 50 20.01 -0.22 17.21
CA LEU A 50 19.05 0.35 18.17
C LEU A 50 17.71 0.69 17.52
N ILE A 51 17.71 0.80 16.20
CA ILE A 51 16.58 1.21 15.38
C ILE A 51 16.51 0.33 14.14
N ASN A 52 15.31 0.15 13.62
CA ASN A 52 15.09 -0.43 12.30
C ASN A 52 14.48 0.63 11.39
N PRO A 53 15.11 0.99 10.26
CA PRO A 53 14.59 1.98 9.34
C PRO A 53 13.18 1.67 8.83
N SER A 54 12.83 0.38 8.72
CA SER A 54 11.50 0.00 8.25
C SER A 54 10.43 0.43 9.26
N TRP A 55 10.66 0.19 10.56
CA TRP A 55 9.78 0.67 11.61
C TRP A 55 9.75 2.19 11.74
N GLU A 56 10.91 2.85 11.67
CA GLU A 56 10.96 4.32 11.70
C GLU A 56 10.13 4.95 10.58
N ALA A 57 10.22 4.41 9.37
CA ALA A 57 9.48 4.92 8.23
C ALA A 57 7.97 4.68 8.34
N VAL A 58 7.53 3.46 8.70
CA VAL A 58 6.09 3.17 8.77
C VAL A 58 5.41 3.80 9.98
N SER A 59 6.10 3.89 11.12
CA SER A 59 5.53 4.48 12.35
C SER A 59 5.27 5.97 12.19
N ALA A 60 6.06 6.69 11.38
CA ALA A 60 5.81 8.07 11.01
C ALA A 60 4.50 8.27 10.20
N LEU A 61 3.92 7.20 9.67
CA LEU A 61 2.66 7.20 8.93
C LEU A 61 1.49 6.63 9.75
N ASP A 62 1.68 6.18 11.00
CA ASP A 62 0.57 5.65 11.79
C ASP A 62 -0.49 6.73 12.08
N GLY A 63 -1.76 6.40 11.83
CA GLY A 63 -2.88 7.33 11.94
C GLY A 63 -2.93 8.41 10.84
N ALA A 64 -1.98 8.41 9.90
CA ALA A 64 -1.97 9.37 8.81
C ALA A 64 -3.21 9.20 7.93
N ARG A 65 -3.79 10.33 7.53
CA ARG A 65 -4.83 10.38 6.50
C ARG A 65 -4.20 10.77 5.18
N ILE A 66 -4.27 9.87 4.21
CA ILE A 66 -3.74 10.10 2.86
C ILE A 66 -4.91 10.36 1.92
N ALA A 67 -4.92 11.52 1.27
CA ALA A 67 -5.87 11.80 0.21
C ALA A 67 -5.50 10.97 -1.01
N THR A 68 -6.48 10.22 -1.53
CA THR A 68 -6.33 9.46 -2.78
C THR A 68 -7.45 9.84 -3.74
N PRO A 69 -7.27 9.64 -5.07
CA PRO A 69 -8.35 9.87 -6.04
C PRO A 69 -9.60 9.02 -5.78
N ILE A 70 -9.48 7.93 -5.02
CA ILE A 70 -10.54 6.94 -4.80
C ILE A 70 -11.15 7.01 -3.38
N GLY A 71 -10.84 8.05 -2.61
CA GLY A 71 -11.40 8.27 -1.27
C GLY A 71 -10.36 8.51 -0.19
N ASP A 72 -10.85 8.68 1.03
CA ASP A 72 -10.01 8.95 2.20
C ASP A 72 -9.34 7.65 2.65
N THR A 73 -8.05 7.71 2.94
CA THR A 73 -7.28 6.55 3.41
C THR A 73 -6.77 6.79 4.82
N ILE A 74 -6.93 5.82 5.72
CA ILE A 74 -6.25 5.79 7.01
C ILE A 74 -5.17 4.72 7.02
N VAL A 75 -4.00 5.08 7.54
CA VAL A 75 -2.87 4.16 7.70
C VAL A 75 -2.79 3.68 9.14
N HIS A 76 -2.58 2.38 9.32
CA HIS A 76 -2.20 1.76 10.57
C HIS A 76 -0.83 1.12 10.43
N ALA A 77 0.12 1.52 11.27
CA ALA A 77 1.44 0.92 11.33
C ALA A 77 1.51 -0.15 12.42
N ARG A 78 2.09 -1.32 12.14
CA ARG A 78 2.35 -2.37 13.14
C ARG A 78 3.79 -2.85 13.08
N MET A 79 4.40 -2.95 14.25
CA MET A 79 5.76 -3.46 14.36
C MET A 79 5.73 -4.98 14.36
N MET A 80 6.57 -5.59 13.54
CA MET A 80 6.73 -7.03 13.42
C MET A 80 8.00 -7.48 14.15
N PRO A 81 7.96 -8.62 14.86
CA PRO A 81 9.15 -9.17 15.50
C PRO A 81 10.12 -9.70 14.44
N VAL A 82 11.42 -9.66 14.72
CA VAL A 82 12.42 -10.41 13.94
C VAL A 82 12.58 -11.78 14.63
N ARG A 83 11.50 -12.54 14.65
CA ARG A 83 11.39 -13.87 15.31
C ARG A 83 10.46 -14.77 14.52
N PHE A 84 10.97 -15.85 13.93
CA PHE A 84 10.16 -16.71 13.05
C PHE A 84 8.90 -17.26 13.77
N HIS A 85 9.05 -17.73 15.02
CA HIS A 85 7.95 -18.38 15.75
C HIS A 85 6.77 -17.46 16.13
N THR A 86 6.97 -16.13 16.16
CA THR A 86 5.93 -15.18 16.59
C THR A 86 5.48 -14.25 15.47
N LEU A 87 6.18 -14.26 14.34
CA LEU A 87 5.93 -13.36 13.21
C LEU A 87 4.55 -13.59 12.58
N ASP A 88 4.15 -14.85 12.39
CA ASP A 88 2.86 -15.22 11.82
C ASP A 88 1.70 -14.67 12.64
N GLN A 89 1.74 -14.92 13.95
CA GLN A 89 0.68 -14.48 14.85
C GLN A 89 0.62 -12.94 14.90
N ALA A 90 1.76 -12.26 14.94
CA ALA A 90 1.82 -10.81 14.92
C ALA A 90 1.19 -10.21 13.64
N LEU A 91 1.44 -10.81 12.47
CA LEU A 91 0.81 -10.39 11.22
C LEU A 91 -0.70 -10.65 11.24
N LEU A 92 -1.14 -11.83 11.67
CA LEU A 92 -2.55 -12.18 11.74
C LEU A 92 -3.31 -11.25 12.69
N ASP A 93 -2.75 -10.94 13.85
CA ASP A 93 -3.33 -9.99 14.81
C ASP A 93 -3.45 -8.59 14.20
N ALA A 94 -2.42 -8.13 13.48
CA ALA A 94 -2.46 -6.85 12.76
C ALA A 94 -3.55 -6.80 11.68
N LEU A 95 -3.66 -7.86 10.87
CA LEU A 95 -4.68 -7.99 9.83
C LEU A 95 -6.09 -8.04 10.43
N ASN A 96 -6.29 -8.80 11.51
CA ASN A 96 -7.59 -8.92 12.17
C ASN A 96 -8.03 -7.62 12.84
N ALA A 97 -7.10 -6.92 13.50
CA ALA A 97 -7.38 -5.68 14.21
C ALA A 97 -7.73 -4.52 13.25
N THR A 98 -7.13 -4.49 12.05
CA THR A 98 -7.26 -3.36 11.11
C THR A 98 -8.21 -3.66 9.95
N ARG A 99 -8.41 -4.93 9.58
CA ARG A 99 -9.18 -5.38 8.41
C ARG A 99 -8.88 -4.54 7.15
N PRO A 100 -7.61 -4.47 6.72
CA PRO A 100 -7.20 -3.55 5.69
C PRO A 100 -7.74 -3.98 4.32
N SER A 101 -7.89 -3.02 3.39
CA SER A 101 -8.05 -3.30 1.96
C SER A 101 -6.70 -3.44 1.25
N LEU A 102 -5.63 -2.92 1.87
CA LEU A 102 -4.26 -2.97 1.37
C LEU A 102 -3.27 -3.21 2.53
N ALA A 103 -2.38 -4.19 2.39
CA ALA A 103 -1.32 -4.48 3.35
C ALA A 103 0.05 -4.42 2.67
N ILE A 104 0.95 -3.57 3.14
CA ILE A 104 2.32 -3.45 2.64
C ILE A 104 3.29 -3.70 3.78
N CYS A 105 4.03 -4.80 3.67
CA CYS A 105 5.11 -5.11 4.59
C CYS A 105 6.41 -4.44 4.13
N VAL A 106 7.12 -3.82 5.06
CA VAL A 106 8.35 -3.09 4.79
C VAL A 106 9.49 -3.71 5.58
N GLY A 107 10.59 -4.03 4.90
CA GLY A 107 11.80 -4.57 5.50
C GLY A 107 13.04 -3.83 5.05
N GLN A 108 14.13 -3.96 5.80
CA GLN A 108 15.41 -3.37 5.41
C GLN A 108 16.22 -4.38 4.58
N ALA A 109 16.73 -3.95 3.42
CA ALA A 109 17.73 -4.69 2.65
C ALA A 109 19.01 -3.86 2.56
N GLY A 110 19.89 -4.07 3.55
CA GLY A 110 21.21 -3.44 3.56
C GLY A 110 22.00 -3.71 2.28
N GLY A 111 22.53 -2.65 1.68
CA GLY A 111 23.33 -2.70 0.45
C GLY A 111 22.56 -2.54 -0.86
N ARG A 112 21.22 -2.57 -0.84
CA ARG A 112 20.43 -2.11 -2.00
C ARG A 112 20.46 -0.59 -2.09
N PRO A 113 20.48 0.01 -3.30
CA PRO A 113 20.57 1.46 -3.45
C PRO A 113 19.21 2.17 -3.49
N ASP A 114 18.12 1.42 -3.58
CA ASP A 114 16.80 1.92 -3.95
C ASP A 114 15.66 1.24 -3.18
N LEU A 115 14.43 1.75 -3.31
CA LEU A 115 13.25 1.05 -2.85
C LEU A 115 12.98 -0.12 -3.79
N SER A 116 13.03 -1.34 -3.28
CA SER A 116 12.79 -2.54 -4.09
C SER A 116 11.39 -3.09 -3.82
N VAL A 117 10.53 -3.09 -4.84
CA VAL A 117 9.21 -3.71 -4.74
C VAL A 117 9.34 -5.19 -5.07
N GLU A 118 9.00 -6.05 -4.12
CA GLU A 118 9.20 -7.50 -4.27
C GLU A 118 8.14 -8.13 -5.16
N ARG A 119 8.59 -8.87 -6.18
CA ARG A 119 7.71 -9.59 -7.10
C ARG A 119 7.13 -10.85 -6.46
N VAL A 120 7.93 -11.59 -5.71
CA VAL A 120 7.64 -12.97 -5.33
C VAL A 120 8.14 -13.30 -3.92
N ALA A 121 7.31 -14.02 -3.17
CA ALA A 121 7.67 -14.67 -1.91
C ALA A 121 7.84 -16.16 -2.18
N ILE A 122 8.88 -16.79 -1.63
CA ILE A 122 9.17 -18.22 -1.82
C ILE A 122 8.99 -19.00 -0.52
N ASN A 123 8.55 -20.26 -0.61
CA ASN A 123 8.22 -21.10 0.54
C ASN A 123 9.46 -21.73 1.18
N VAL A 124 10.40 -20.91 1.65
CA VAL A 124 11.61 -21.38 2.33
C VAL A 124 12.11 -20.36 3.33
N ASP A 125 12.39 -20.86 4.54
CA ASP A 125 13.23 -20.22 5.53
C ASP A 125 14.62 -20.87 5.49
N ASP A 126 15.60 -20.08 5.10
CA ASP A 126 17.02 -20.44 5.08
C ASP A 126 17.83 -19.28 5.67
N ALA A 127 17.98 -19.32 6.99
CA ALA A 127 18.52 -18.24 7.78
C ALA A 127 20.05 -18.35 7.90
N ARG A 128 20.79 -17.44 7.24
CA ARG A 128 22.25 -17.35 7.38
C ARG A 128 22.72 -16.97 8.80
N ILE A 129 21.86 -16.29 9.56
CA ILE A 129 22.10 -15.81 10.93
C ILE A 129 20.86 -16.08 11.78
N PRO A 130 20.98 -16.22 13.11
CA PRO A 130 19.82 -16.41 13.98
C PRO A 130 18.93 -15.17 14.03
N ASP A 131 17.65 -15.40 14.33
CA ASP A 131 16.69 -14.35 14.68
C ASP A 131 16.91 -13.81 16.11
N ASN A 132 16.05 -12.89 16.57
CA ASN A 132 16.18 -12.28 17.90
C ASN A 132 15.98 -13.26 19.08
N ASP A 133 15.45 -14.47 18.84
CA ASP A 133 15.30 -15.53 19.85
C ASP A 133 16.39 -16.61 19.70
N GLY A 134 17.35 -16.43 18.80
CA GLY A 134 18.42 -17.38 18.55
C GLY A 134 18.03 -18.52 17.61
N TYR A 135 16.83 -18.50 17.03
CA TYR A 135 16.37 -19.54 16.11
C TYR A 135 16.91 -19.30 14.70
N GLN A 136 17.38 -20.37 14.06
CA GLN A 136 18.05 -20.31 12.76
C GLN A 136 17.58 -21.49 11.88
N PRO A 137 16.41 -21.37 11.23
CA PRO A 137 15.91 -22.41 10.32
C PRO A 137 16.83 -22.55 9.09
N ILE A 138 16.97 -23.78 8.59
CA ILE A 138 17.76 -24.11 7.40
C ILE A 138 16.90 -24.99 6.50
N ASP A 139 16.68 -24.55 5.26
CA ASP A 139 15.88 -25.25 4.24
C ASP A 139 14.51 -25.74 4.74
N ALA A 140 13.86 -24.96 5.61
CA ALA A 140 12.55 -25.30 6.15
C ALA A 140 11.43 -24.65 5.33
N PRO A 141 10.33 -25.36 4.99
CA PRO A 141 9.18 -24.72 4.38
C PRO A 141 8.50 -23.79 5.39
N ILE A 142 8.05 -22.62 4.93
CA ILE A 142 7.28 -21.66 5.73
C ILE A 142 5.88 -22.23 6.01
N VAL A 143 5.22 -22.74 4.98
CA VAL A 143 3.96 -23.49 5.10
C VAL A 143 4.16 -24.86 4.43
N ALA A 144 4.09 -25.93 5.21
CA ALA A 144 4.43 -27.29 4.76
C ALA A 144 3.71 -27.72 3.46
N ASP A 145 2.40 -27.44 3.37
CA ASP A 145 1.57 -27.78 2.20
C ASP A 145 1.28 -26.56 1.29
N GLY A 146 2.02 -25.47 1.47
CA GLY A 146 1.92 -24.26 0.66
C GLY A 146 2.58 -24.41 -0.72
N PRO A 147 2.14 -23.67 -1.74
CA PRO A 147 2.82 -23.66 -3.04
C PRO A 147 4.24 -23.14 -2.91
N ALA A 148 5.12 -23.48 -3.86
CA ALA A 148 6.52 -23.08 -3.83
C ALA A 148 6.73 -21.56 -3.74
N ALA A 149 5.80 -20.77 -4.30
CA ALA A 149 5.89 -19.32 -4.29
C ALA A 149 4.52 -18.65 -4.44
N TYR A 150 4.45 -17.39 -4.04
CA TYR A 150 3.35 -16.48 -4.33
C TYR A 150 3.87 -15.20 -4.97
N PHE A 151 3.16 -14.72 -6.00
CA PHE A 151 3.41 -13.38 -6.55
C PHE A 151 2.71 -12.32 -5.71
N SER A 152 3.34 -11.15 -5.61
CA SER A 152 2.73 -9.95 -5.06
C SER A 152 1.43 -9.61 -5.79
N THR A 153 0.42 -9.16 -5.06
CA THR A 153 -0.85 -8.66 -5.65
C THR A 153 -0.85 -7.13 -5.83
N LEU A 154 0.29 -6.48 -5.53
CA LEU A 154 0.53 -5.08 -5.81
C LEU A 154 0.80 -4.86 -7.32
N PRO A 155 0.54 -3.66 -7.86
CA PRO A 155 0.84 -3.34 -9.24
C PRO A 155 2.32 -2.92 -9.32
N ILE A 156 3.22 -3.88 -9.14
CA ILE A 156 4.62 -3.61 -8.77
C ILE A 156 5.37 -2.72 -9.78
N LYS A 157 5.05 -2.81 -11.08
CA LYS A 157 5.68 -1.96 -12.09
C LYS A 157 5.10 -0.56 -12.05
N ALA A 158 3.79 -0.41 -11.84
CA ALA A 158 3.17 0.88 -11.60
C ALA A 158 3.75 1.59 -10.37
N LEU A 159 4.01 0.84 -9.28
CA LEU A 159 4.65 1.38 -8.09
C LEU A 159 6.06 1.91 -8.39
N VAL A 160 6.88 1.10 -9.07
CA VAL A 160 8.25 1.49 -9.43
C VAL A 160 8.26 2.69 -10.38
N HIS A 161 7.34 2.72 -11.36
CA HIS A 161 7.16 3.86 -12.26
C HIS A 161 6.82 5.13 -11.47
N ALA A 162 5.80 5.09 -10.61
CA ALA A 162 5.36 6.24 -9.83
C ALA A 162 6.44 6.76 -8.87
N LEU A 163 7.20 5.86 -8.23
CA LEU A 163 8.34 6.23 -7.38
C LEU A 163 9.40 7.01 -8.17
N ARG A 164 9.73 6.53 -9.38
CA ARG A 164 10.73 7.18 -10.25
C ARG A 164 10.27 8.55 -10.74
N GLU A 165 8.99 8.68 -11.10
CA GLU A 165 8.38 9.98 -11.43
C GLU A 165 8.43 10.97 -10.26
N ALA A 166 8.33 10.48 -9.02
CA ALA A 166 8.51 11.27 -7.81
C ALA A 166 9.99 11.56 -7.46
N GLY A 167 10.94 11.16 -8.30
CA GLY A 167 12.38 11.35 -8.06
C GLY A 167 12.97 10.40 -7.02
N ILE A 168 12.28 9.30 -6.68
CA ILE A 168 12.72 8.30 -5.70
C ILE A 168 13.26 7.09 -6.45
N PRO A 169 14.53 6.69 -6.22
CA PRO A 169 15.09 5.52 -6.88
C PRO A 169 14.32 4.27 -6.44
N ALA A 170 13.89 3.47 -7.43
CA ALA A 170 13.15 2.24 -7.18
C ALA A 170 13.38 1.20 -8.28
N SER A 171 13.21 -0.07 -7.93
CA SER A 171 13.30 -1.21 -8.84
C SER A 171 12.35 -2.33 -8.43
N VAL A 172 12.08 -3.25 -9.36
CA VAL A 172 11.41 -4.52 -9.04
C VAL A 172 12.48 -5.52 -8.61
N SER A 173 12.32 -6.10 -7.43
CA SER A 173 13.16 -7.19 -6.94
C SER A 173 12.51 -8.56 -7.23
N GLN A 174 13.35 -9.53 -7.59
CA GLN A 174 12.93 -10.91 -7.87
C GLN A 174 13.15 -11.85 -6.68
N THR A 175 13.71 -11.35 -5.57
CA THR A 175 13.91 -12.12 -4.34
C THR A 175 13.84 -11.23 -3.11
N ALA A 176 12.99 -11.61 -2.16
CA ALA A 176 12.92 -11.00 -0.84
C ALA A 176 13.96 -11.58 0.15
N GLY A 177 14.89 -12.42 -0.34
CA GLY A 177 15.78 -13.22 0.49
C GLY A 177 15.09 -14.48 1.03
N THR A 178 15.64 -15.05 2.09
CA THR A 178 15.18 -16.31 2.73
C THR A 178 15.08 -16.19 4.25
N PHE A 179 15.06 -14.96 4.76
CA PHE A 179 14.95 -14.64 6.18
C PHE A 179 13.53 -14.14 6.51
N THR A 180 13.34 -13.54 7.69
CA THR A 180 12.03 -13.07 8.20
C THR A 180 11.25 -12.14 7.24
N CYS A 181 11.95 -11.39 6.37
CA CYS A 181 11.30 -10.56 5.35
C CYS A 181 10.54 -11.41 4.31
N ASN A 182 11.19 -12.43 3.75
CA ASN A 182 10.54 -13.38 2.85
C ASN A 182 9.46 -14.19 3.58
N HIS A 183 9.73 -14.62 4.81
CA HIS A 183 8.77 -15.31 5.67
C HIS A 183 7.45 -14.52 5.81
N LEU A 184 7.54 -13.26 6.25
CA LEU A 184 6.37 -12.40 6.42
C LEU A 184 5.64 -12.16 5.09
N PHE A 185 6.38 -11.94 4.01
CA PHE A 185 5.79 -11.76 2.68
C PHE A 185 5.04 -13.02 2.23
N TYR A 186 5.61 -14.20 2.44
CA TYR A 186 5.00 -15.48 2.09
C TYR A 186 3.71 -15.69 2.89
N ILE A 187 3.73 -15.46 4.20
CA ILE A 187 2.56 -15.64 5.07
C ILE A 187 1.44 -14.66 4.72
N LEU A 188 1.76 -13.38 4.45
CA LEU A 188 0.78 -12.41 3.94
C LEU A 188 0.15 -12.91 2.63
N SER A 189 0.98 -13.37 1.69
CA SER A 189 0.51 -13.83 0.39
C SER A 189 -0.33 -15.10 0.48
N HIS A 190 0.06 -16.03 1.37
CA HIS A 190 -0.69 -17.24 1.69
C HIS A 190 -2.05 -16.88 2.31
N TYR A 191 -2.10 -15.93 3.24
CA TYR A 191 -3.34 -15.43 3.83
C TYR A 191 -4.26 -14.81 2.78
N ILE A 192 -3.73 -13.98 1.87
CA ILE A 192 -4.50 -13.41 0.75
C ILE A 192 -5.09 -14.51 -0.12
N ALA A 193 -4.27 -15.49 -0.54
CA ALA A 193 -4.69 -16.54 -1.44
C ALA A 193 -5.73 -17.50 -0.83
N THR A 194 -5.69 -17.74 0.48
CA THR A 194 -6.49 -18.78 1.14
C THR A 194 -7.66 -18.26 1.98
N ARG A 195 -7.60 -17.01 2.46
CA ARG A 195 -8.58 -16.47 3.41
C ARG A 195 -9.17 -15.11 3.02
N ALA A 196 -8.42 -14.28 2.29
CA ALA A 196 -8.84 -12.92 1.97
C ALA A 196 -8.46 -12.52 0.53
N PRO A 197 -9.06 -13.15 -0.50
CA PRO A 197 -8.71 -12.88 -1.91
C PRO A 197 -8.99 -11.45 -2.38
N GLN A 198 -9.79 -10.69 -1.63
CA GLN A 198 -10.05 -9.27 -1.86
C GLN A 198 -8.98 -8.34 -1.27
N LEU A 199 -8.17 -8.81 -0.32
CA LEU A 199 -7.05 -8.05 0.23
C LEU A 199 -5.94 -8.03 -0.81
N ARG A 200 -5.41 -6.84 -1.09
CA ARG A 200 -4.16 -6.69 -1.84
C ARG A 200 -3.00 -6.47 -0.90
N GLY A 201 -1.85 -6.98 -1.26
CA GLY A 201 -0.66 -6.81 -0.48
C GLY A 201 0.60 -7.37 -1.11
N GLY A 202 1.71 -6.98 -0.51
CA GLY A 202 3.05 -7.34 -0.97
C GLY A 202 4.12 -6.77 -0.03
N PHE A 203 5.36 -6.79 -0.52
CA PHE A 203 6.51 -6.42 0.29
C PHE A 203 7.39 -5.39 -0.43
N VAL A 204 7.96 -4.48 0.34
CA VAL A 204 8.91 -3.47 -0.13
C VAL A 204 10.15 -3.49 0.75
N HIS A 205 11.31 -3.69 0.13
CA HIS A 205 12.58 -3.47 0.80
C HIS A 205 13.04 -2.02 0.68
N ILE A 206 13.63 -1.50 1.74
CA ILE A 206 14.22 -0.17 1.79
C ILE A 206 15.73 -0.28 2.09
N PRO A 207 16.55 0.68 1.62
CA PRO A 207 17.99 0.64 1.83
C PRO A 207 18.37 1.02 3.27
N TYR A 208 19.67 1.07 3.54
CA TYR A 208 20.18 1.70 4.76
C TYR A 208 19.73 3.17 4.88
N THR A 209 19.62 3.64 6.12
CA THR A 209 19.65 5.09 6.38
C THR A 209 21.07 5.64 6.18
N PRO A 210 21.25 6.95 5.94
CA PRO A 210 22.58 7.54 5.86
C PRO A 210 23.41 7.31 7.12
N ARG A 211 22.76 7.28 8.30
CA ARG A 211 23.41 7.00 9.58
C ARG A 211 23.97 5.58 9.66
N GLN A 212 23.22 4.58 9.19
CA GLN A 212 23.72 3.20 9.14
C GLN A 212 24.80 3.04 8.07
N ALA A 213 24.59 3.56 6.86
CA ALA A 213 25.58 3.48 5.79
C ALA A 213 26.91 4.17 6.15
N ALA A 214 26.91 5.23 6.97
CA ALA A 214 28.13 5.85 7.48
C ALA A 214 29.01 4.89 8.31
N ARG A 215 28.46 3.79 8.84
CA ARG A 215 29.20 2.72 9.54
C ARG A 215 29.71 1.62 8.60
N HIS A 216 29.29 1.64 7.33
CA HIS A 216 29.64 0.63 6.32
C HIS A 216 30.16 1.32 5.04
N PRO A 217 31.49 1.57 4.94
CA PRO A 217 32.08 2.29 3.82
C PRO A 217 31.65 1.74 2.45
N GLY A 218 31.21 2.64 1.56
CA GLY A 218 30.78 2.29 0.20
C GLY A 218 29.34 1.77 0.07
N GLN A 219 28.61 1.58 1.17
CA GLN A 219 27.22 1.14 1.12
C GLN A 219 26.30 2.30 0.72
N PRO A 220 25.31 2.06 -0.17
CA PRO A 220 24.32 3.07 -0.51
C PRO A 220 23.32 3.28 0.63
N SER A 221 22.62 4.40 0.59
CA SER A 221 21.56 4.73 1.53
C SER A 221 20.52 5.66 0.92
N LEU A 222 19.37 5.75 1.57
CA LEU A 222 18.35 6.74 1.26
C LEU A 222 17.84 7.38 2.55
N SER A 223 17.53 8.68 2.49
CA SER A 223 17.05 9.40 3.68
C SER A 223 15.70 8.85 4.16
N THR A 224 15.48 8.83 5.47
CA THR A 224 14.18 8.41 6.05
C THR A 224 13.02 9.22 5.48
N ALA A 225 13.21 10.52 5.23
CA ALA A 225 12.19 11.37 4.60
C ALA A 225 11.83 10.91 3.19
N SER A 226 12.82 10.55 2.36
CA SER A 226 12.59 10.00 1.02
C SER A 226 11.89 8.63 1.08
N VAL A 227 12.22 7.79 2.06
CA VAL A 227 11.53 6.50 2.26
C VAL A 227 10.06 6.73 2.65
N ILE A 228 9.79 7.63 3.61
CA ILE A 228 8.41 7.96 4.03
C ILE A 228 7.60 8.49 2.84
N GLU A 229 8.18 9.37 2.02
CA GLU A 229 7.51 9.87 0.82
C GLU A 229 7.27 8.76 -0.19
N GLY A 230 8.25 7.87 -0.39
CA GLY A 230 8.09 6.70 -1.25
C GLY A 230 6.96 5.78 -0.80
N LEU A 231 6.82 5.54 0.50
CA LEU A 231 5.73 4.75 1.06
C LEU A 231 4.35 5.39 0.81
N LYS A 232 4.23 6.72 0.89
CA LYS A 232 2.98 7.41 0.52
C LYS A 232 2.65 7.23 -0.96
N VAL A 233 3.64 7.40 -1.83
CA VAL A 233 3.48 7.17 -3.28
C VAL A 233 3.04 5.73 -3.55
N ILE A 234 3.65 4.76 -2.87
CA ILE A 234 3.27 3.35 -2.98
C ILE A 234 1.81 3.15 -2.57
N VAL A 235 1.39 3.69 -1.41
CA VAL A 235 0.01 3.56 -0.93
C VAL A 235 -0.98 4.17 -1.92
N GLN A 236 -0.75 5.41 -2.36
CA GLN A 236 -1.62 6.11 -3.31
C GLN A 236 -1.75 5.35 -4.63
N THR A 237 -0.62 4.86 -5.16
CA THR A 237 -0.58 4.15 -6.44
C THR A 237 -1.21 2.76 -6.33
N ALA A 238 -0.91 2.01 -5.27
CA ALA A 238 -1.47 0.68 -5.05
C ALA A 238 -2.99 0.71 -4.92
N LEU A 239 -3.54 1.72 -4.23
CA LEU A 239 -4.99 1.92 -4.12
C LEU A 239 -5.62 2.26 -5.48
N SER A 240 -4.99 3.13 -6.27
CA SER A 240 -5.57 3.64 -7.52
C SER A 240 -5.40 2.68 -8.70
N VAL A 241 -4.35 1.86 -8.72
CA VAL A 241 -3.99 1.01 -9.86
C VAL A 241 -4.27 -0.46 -9.54
N HIS A 242 -5.17 -1.07 -10.32
CA HIS A 242 -5.57 -2.48 -10.16
C HIS A 242 -4.93 -3.41 -11.20
N MET A 243 -4.72 -2.92 -12.43
CA MET A 243 -3.97 -3.64 -13.46
C MET A 243 -2.55 -3.06 -13.54
N ASP A 244 -1.54 -3.91 -13.44
CA ASP A 244 -0.14 -3.47 -13.47
C ASP A 244 0.27 -2.97 -14.86
N LEU A 245 1.31 -2.13 -14.91
CA LEU A 245 1.84 -1.58 -16.16
C LEU A 245 2.58 -2.66 -16.98
N PRO A 246 2.41 -2.71 -18.31
CA PRO A 246 3.16 -3.61 -19.19
C PRO A 246 4.57 -3.08 -19.50
N GLU A 247 5.37 -2.78 -18.47
CA GLU A 247 6.76 -2.29 -18.60
C GLU A 247 7.78 -3.39 -18.25
N THR A 248 9.05 -3.23 -18.62
CA THR A 248 10.09 -4.19 -18.18
C THR A 248 10.44 -3.96 -16.71
N GLY A 249 10.59 -5.08 -15.98
CA GLY A 249 11.03 -5.10 -14.58
C GLY A 249 11.62 -6.47 -14.24
N GLY A 250 12.25 -7.10 -15.23
CA GLY A 250 12.94 -8.37 -15.10
C GLY A 250 14.43 -8.19 -14.82
N ALA A 251 15.07 -9.26 -14.39
CA ALA A 251 16.52 -9.35 -14.17
C ALA A 251 17.09 -10.47 -15.05
N LEU A 252 18.36 -10.33 -15.45
CA LEU A 252 19.07 -11.38 -16.19
C LEU A 252 19.72 -12.42 -15.27
N HIS A 253 20.05 -12.00 -14.04
CA HIS A 253 20.71 -12.78 -12.99
C HIS A 253 20.14 -12.36 -11.64
#